data_AF-A0A8H4U9R2-F1
#
_entry.id   AF-A0A8H4U9R2-F1
#
_cell.length_a   1.000
_cell.length_b   1.000
_cell.length_c   1.000
_cell.angle_alpha   90.00
_cell.angle_beta   90.00
_cell.angle_gamma   90.00
#
_symmetry.space_group_name_H-M   'P 1'
#
loop_
_entity.id
_entity.type
_entity.pdbx_description
1 polymer ?
#
loop_
_entity_poly.entity_id
_entity_poly.type
_entity_poly.pdbx_seq_one_letter_code
_entity_poly.pdbx_strand_id
1 'polypeptide(L)'
;MSTKAAHPQGFTDEIVQRRVHRERDQYLQHITKEKVLAIASSRRPGLSCGYFKEPKRGSYNLCCFVEFGDGQRWVIRIPLAPCLASGTRSKLEREIATMQLIAEKTTIPLPKIYGYQLGDDSYPLSSFIILEYVNGRTLSALELESLSVDAQKRLYTSLADIYIQLRRLTFPSIGCLTRGSSGVEVLKQTASIDLNMQDLEGLRPSEIQKRYGQVGVLSSAMDYTTMLLNLADNALLHTRSRILEQDQGEDVLYHHHLFRRFVTEA
;
A
#
# COMPACT_ATOMS: atom_id res chain seq x y z
N MET A 1 12.26 -31.17 -1.84
CA MET A 1 10.83 -31.16 -1.51
C MET A 1 10.54 -29.85 -0.80
N SER A 2 9.88 -28.92 -1.50
CA SER A 2 9.65 -27.56 -1.01
C SER A 2 8.34 -27.54 -0.23
N THR A 3 8.43 -27.50 1.09
CA THR A 3 7.33 -27.16 1.98
C THR A 3 6.98 -25.69 1.75
N LYS A 4 6.01 -25.44 0.87
CA LYS A 4 5.38 -24.12 0.76
C LYS A 4 4.55 -23.90 2.02
N ALA A 5 5.16 -23.29 3.03
CA ALA A 5 4.44 -22.66 4.12
C ALA A 5 3.41 -21.66 3.57
N ALA A 6 2.21 -21.68 4.14
CA ALA A 6 1.05 -20.87 3.79
C ALA A 6 1.43 -19.41 3.46
N HIS A 7 1.02 -18.92 2.29
CA HIS A 7 1.10 -17.50 1.94
C HIS A 7 -0.29 -16.88 1.99
N PRO A 8 -0.73 -16.26 3.10
CA PRO A 8 -1.87 -15.36 3.06
C PRO A 8 -1.38 -13.99 2.54
N GLN A 9 -1.00 -13.94 1.26
CA GLN A 9 -0.80 -12.70 0.52
C GLN A 9 -1.50 -12.84 -0.83
N GLY A 10 -2.83 -12.82 -0.79
CA GLY A 10 -3.66 -12.96 -1.97
C GLY A 10 -5.13 -13.03 -1.58
N PHE A 11 -6.00 -12.93 -2.59
CA PHE A 11 -7.42 -13.19 -2.44
C PHE A 11 -7.62 -14.62 -1.93
N THR A 12 -8.55 -14.76 -1.01
CA THR A 12 -9.03 -16.05 -0.54
C THR A 12 -10.06 -16.62 -1.53
N ASP A 13 -10.87 -15.77 -2.16
CA ASP A 13 -11.81 -16.15 -3.22
C ASP A 13 -11.17 -16.02 -4.63
N GLU A 14 -10.97 -17.15 -5.30
CA GLU A 14 -10.35 -17.19 -6.64
C GLU A 14 -11.23 -16.59 -7.75
N ILE A 15 -12.55 -16.60 -7.59
CA ILE A 15 -13.46 -15.99 -8.56
C ILE A 15 -13.30 -14.48 -8.49
N VAL A 16 -13.30 -13.93 -7.27
CA VAL A 16 -13.03 -12.50 -7.03
C VAL A 16 -11.63 -12.14 -7.54
N GLN A 17 -10.62 -12.97 -7.25
CA GLN A 17 -9.26 -12.76 -7.74
C GLN A 17 -9.21 -12.64 -9.27
N ARG A 18 -9.82 -13.60 -9.98
CA ARG A 18 -9.83 -13.62 -11.44
C ARG A 18 -10.59 -12.42 -12.01
N ARG A 19 -11.70 -12.02 -11.38
CA ARG A 19 -12.44 -10.80 -11.75
C ARG A 19 -11.55 -9.56 -11.62
N VAL A 20 -10.97 -9.32 -10.43
CA VAL A 20 -10.12 -8.15 -10.18
C VAL A 20 -8.91 -8.11 -11.09
N HIS A 21 -8.27 -9.27 -11.35
CA HIS A 21 -7.14 -9.35 -12.28
C HIS A 21 -7.56 -9.02 -13.71
N ARG A 22 -8.70 -9.53 -14.19
CA ARG A 22 -9.22 -9.22 -15.52
C ARG A 22 -9.51 -7.73 -15.67
N GLU A 23 -10.19 -7.13 -14.70
CA GLU A 23 -10.51 -5.69 -14.68
C GLU A 23 -9.23 -4.84 -14.64
N ARG A 24 -8.22 -5.22 -13.85
CA ARG A 24 -6.90 -4.57 -13.84
C ARG A 24 -6.23 -4.64 -15.21
N ASP A 25 -6.24 -5.80 -15.85
CA ASP A 25 -5.55 -5.99 -17.13
C ASP A 25 -6.27 -5.18 -18.24
N GLN A 26 -7.60 -5.11 -18.22
CA GLN A 26 -8.37 -4.20 -19.07
C GLN A 26 -8.08 -2.72 -18.77
N TYR A 27 -7.97 -2.35 -17.49
CA TYR A 27 -7.62 -0.99 -17.07
C TYR A 27 -6.23 -0.57 -17.60
N LEU A 28 -5.26 -1.49 -17.57
CA LEU A 28 -3.90 -1.24 -18.07
C LEU A 28 -3.86 -0.99 -19.58
N GLN A 29 -4.71 -1.66 -20.38
CA GLN A 29 -4.76 -1.46 -21.84
C GLN A 29 -5.09 -0.02 -22.25
N HIS A 30 -5.77 0.71 -21.38
CA HIS A 30 -6.15 2.11 -21.62
C HIS A 30 -5.09 3.13 -21.22
N ILE A 31 -4.03 2.69 -20.52
CA ILE A 31 -2.87 3.50 -20.14
C ILE A 31 -1.82 3.37 -21.24
N THR A 32 -1.89 4.28 -22.21
CA THR A 32 -0.93 4.30 -23.33
C THR A 32 0.29 5.16 -22.99
N LYS A 33 1.40 4.89 -23.69
CA LYS A 33 2.65 5.66 -23.55
C LYS A 33 2.40 7.15 -23.82
N GLU A 34 1.61 7.46 -24.84
CA GLU A 34 1.31 8.83 -25.28
C GLU A 34 0.59 9.61 -24.17
N LYS A 35 -0.41 9.00 -23.51
CA LYS A 35 -1.13 9.63 -22.40
C LYS A 35 -0.22 9.89 -21.20
N VAL A 36 0.68 8.96 -20.88
CA VAL A 36 1.64 9.13 -19.78
C VAL A 36 2.67 10.21 -20.08
N LEU A 37 3.21 10.24 -21.30
CA LEU A 37 4.13 11.30 -21.72
C LEU A 37 3.43 12.66 -21.79
N ALA A 38 2.14 12.71 -22.15
CA ALA A 38 1.36 13.95 -22.07
C ALA A 38 1.27 14.50 -20.64
N ILE A 39 1.10 13.63 -19.63
CA ILE A 39 1.16 14.02 -18.22
C ILE A 39 2.53 14.63 -17.88
N ALA A 40 3.62 13.98 -18.28
CA ALA A 40 4.98 14.48 -18.05
C ALA A 40 5.21 15.84 -18.70
N SER A 41 4.92 15.95 -20.01
CA SER A 41 5.10 17.17 -20.80
C SER A 41 4.23 18.32 -20.33
N SER A 42 3.02 18.07 -19.80
CA SER A 42 2.15 19.12 -19.25
C SER A 42 2.78 19.89 -18.09
N ARG A 43 3.72 19.26 -17.36
CA ARG A 43 4.44 19.87 -16.24
C ARG A 43 5.75 20.53 -16.65
N ARG A 44 6.28 20.18 -17.82
CA ARG A 44 7.48 20.79 -18.39
C ARG A 44 7.29 21.09 -19.88
N PRO A 45 6.46 22.09 -20.23
CA PRO A 45 6.20 22.43 -21.62
C PRO A 45 7.50 22.77 -22.36
N GLY A 46 7.61 22.33 -23.62
CA GLY A 46 8.76 22.62 -24.48
C GLY A 46 9.94 21.65 -24.36
N LEU A 47 9.94 20.74 -23.39
CA LEU A 47 10.94 19.67 -23.31
C LEU A 47 10.40 18.36 -23.91
N SER A 48 11.21 17.73 -24.77
CA SER A 48 10.95 16.36 -25.19
C SER A 48 11.09 15.43 -23.99
N CYS A 49 10.25 14.40 -23.94
CA CYS A 49 10.37 13.35 -22.93
C CYS A 49 10.04 11.98 -23.51
N GLY A 50 10.60 10.94 -22.91
CA GLY A 50 10.42 9.56 -23.34
C GLY A 50 10.62 8.59 -22.19
N TYR A 51 10.28 7.32 -22.42
CA TYR A 51 10.60 6.27 -21.46
C TYR A 51 12.07 5.90 -21.55
N PHE A 52 12.76 5.89 -20.41
CA PHE A 52 14.14 5.39 -20.30
C PHE A 52 14.19 3.97 -19.71
N LYS A 53 13.06 3.47 -19.19
CA LYS A 53 12.87 2.10 -18.71
C LYS A 53 11.44 1.65 -18.98
N GLU A 54 11.25 0.34 -19.11
CA GLU A 54 9.92 -0.25 -19.19
C GLU A 54 9.09 0.05 -17.93
N PRO A 55 7.80 0.38 -18.09
CA PRO A 55 6.89 0.51 -16.95
C PRO A 55 6.89 -0.75 -16.08
N LYS A 56 6.85 -0.54 -14.76
CA LYS A 56 6.80 -1.64 -13.79
C LYS A 56 5.49 -1.62 -13.02
N ARG A 57 4.83 -2.77 -12.96
CA ARG A 57 3.59 -2.96 -12.21
C ARG A 57 3.86 -3.62 -10.86
N GLY A 58 3.40 -2.99 -9.79
CA GLY A 58 3.27 -3.61 -8.47
C GLY A 58 1.84 -4.11 -8.21
N SER A 59 1.52 -4.42 -6.96
CA SER A 59 0.17 -4.87 -6.60
C SER A 59 -0.89 -3.78 -6.80
N TYR A 60 -0.55 -2.53 -6.51
CA TYR A 60 -1.52 -1.42 -6.46
C TYR A 60 -1.18 -0.23 -7.36
N ASN A 61 -0.02 -0.24 -8.03
CA ASN A 61 0.41 0.88 -8.87
C ASN A 61 1.12 0.38 -10.14
N LEU A 62 0.97 1.13 -11.22
CA LEU A 62 1.88 1.13 -12.37
C LEU A 62 2.86 2.30 -12.20
N CYS A 63 4.16 2.02 -12.35
CA CYS A 63 5.22 3.03 -12.33
C CYS A 63 5.80 3.19 -13.73
N CYS A 64 5.66 4.37 -14.32
CA CYS A 64 6.22 4.72 -15.63
C CYS A 64 7.45 5.63 -15.45
N PHE A 65 8.55 5.31 -16.13
CA PHE A 65 9.85 5.94 -15.93
C PHE A 65 10.18 6.87 -17.09
N VAL A 66 10.13 8.18 -16.85
CA VAL A 66 10.25 9.22 -17.89
C VAL A 66 11.56 9.98 -17.72
N GLU A 67 12.26 10.23 -18.83
CA GLU A 67 13.43 11.10 -18.92
C GLU A 67 13.12 12.26 -19.88
N PHE A 68 13.51 13.47 -19.49
CA PHE A 68 13.38 14.68 -20.30
C PHE A 68 14.69 14.96 -21.07
N GLY A 69 14.62 15.78 -22.12
CA GLY A 69 15.78 16.14 -22.94
C GLY A 69 16.93 16.83 -22.20
N ASP A 70 16.70 17.33 -20.99
CA ASP A 70 17.72 17.90 -20.10
C ASP A 70 18.31 16.88 -19.10
N GLY A 71 17.95 15.60 -19.23
CA GLY A 71 18.42 14.52 -18.38
C GLY A 71 17.68 14.36 -17.05
N GLN A 72 16.69 15.20 -16.73
CA GLN A 72 15.89 15.02 -15.52
C GLN A 72 15.02 13.76 -15.65
N ARG A 73 14.94 12.95 -14.58
CA ARG A 73 14.19 11.69 -14.55
C ARG A 73 13.08 11.70 -13.53
N TRP A 74 11.88 11.31 -13.95
CA TRP A 74 10.68 11.22 -13.13
C TRP A 74 10.08 9.81 -13.14
N VAL A 75 9.30 9.52 -12.10
CA VAL A 75 8.43 8.35 -12.02
C VAL A 75 6.99 8.81 -11.92
N ILE A 76 6.17 8.46 -12.91
CA ILE A 76 4.73 8.66 -12.86
C ILE A 76 4.11 7.40 -12.27
N ARG A 77 3.55 7.50 -11.06
CA ARG A 77 2.89 6.39 -10.37
C ARG A 77 1.38 6.53 -10.51
N ILE A 78 0.78 5.53 -11.11
CA ILE A 78 -0.65 5.48 -11.42
C ILE A 78 -1.26 4.36 -10.57
N PRO A 79 -2.17 4.67 -9.63
CA PRO A 79 -2.86 3.66 -8.86
C PRO A 79 -3.75 2.79 -9.77
N LEU A 80 -3.81 1.50 -9.45
CA LEU A 80 -4.62 0.52 -10.18
C LEU A 80 -6.01 0.46 -9.54
N ALA A 81 -6.95 1.28 -10.05
CA ALA A 81 -8.29 1.42 -9.48
C ALA A 81 -9.00 0.09 -9.22
N PRO A 82 -8.98 -0.91 -10.14
CA PRO A 82 -9.66 -2.20 -9.89
C PRO A 82 -9.11 -2.99 -8.69
N CYS A 83 -7.89 -2.68 -8.23
CA CYS A 83 -7.27 -3.33 -7.08
C CYS A 83 -7.46 -2.56 -5.76
N LEU A 84 -8.23 -1.46 -5.77
CA LEU A 84 -8.37 -0.53 -4.65
C LEU A 84 -9.84 -0.35 -4.25
N ALA A 85 -10.25 -1.02 -3.17
CA ALA A 85 -11.62 -0.91 -2.65
C ALA A 85 -12.00 0.52 -2.24
N SER A 86 -11.08 1.25 -1.60
CA SER A 86 -11.33 2.62 -1.13
C SER A 86 -11.13 3.70 -2.22
N GLY A 87 -10.87 3.27 -3.45
CA GLY A 87 -10.60 4.13 -4.60
C GLY A 87 -9.22 4.77 -4.65
N THR A 88 -8.88 5.32 -5.83
CA THR A 88 -7.55 5.87 -6.11
C THR A 88 -7.24 7.16 -5.35
N ARG A 89 -8.25 8.04 -5.20
CA ARG A 89 -8.13 9.32 -4.51
C ARG A 89 -7.71 9.14 -3.05
N SER A 90 -8.47 8.36 -2.29
CA SER A 90 -8.19 8.13 -0.86
C SER A 90 -6.81 7.52 -0.65
N LYS A 91 -6.40 6.60 -1.53
CA LYS A 91 -5.06 6.02 -1.50
C LYS A 91 -3.97 7.07 -1.72
N LEU A 92 -4.10 7.90 -2.75
CA LEU A 92 -3.08 8.92 -3.06
C LEU A 92 -3.03 10.04 -2.02
N GLU A 93 -4.18 10.48 -1.50
CA GLU A 93 -4.24 11.48 -0.42
C GLU A 93 -3.44 11.02 0.81
N ARG A 94 -3.59 9.74 1.20
CA ARG A 94 -2.87 9.14 2.33
C ARG A 94 -1.37 9.04 2.06
N GLU A 95 -0.98 8.63 0.86
CA GLU A 95 0.44 8.53 0.47
C GLU A 95 1.11 9.92 0.46
N ILE A 96 0.46 10.93 -0.12
CA ILE A 96 0.96 12.30 -0.17
C ILE A 96 1.07 12.89 1.25
N ALA A 97 0.03 12.76 2.08
CA ALA A 97 0.05 13.27 3.44
C ALA A 97 1.18 12.62 4.27
N THR A 98 1.38 11.31 4.12
CA THR A 98 2.47 10.58 4.78
C THR A 98 3.83 11.08 4.34
N MET A 99 4.06 11.24 3.02
CA MET A 99 5.32 11.76 2.50
C MET A 99 5.60 13.18 3.00
N GLN A 100 4.58 14.04 3.08
CA GLN A 100 4.73 15.40 3.58
C GLN A 100 5.11 15.43 5.06
N LEU A 101 4.44 14.64 5.90
CA LEU A 101 4.78 14.55 7.31
C LEU A 101 6.22 14.06 7.51
N ILE A 102 6.62 13.00 6.82
CA ILE A 102 7.98 12.46 6.93
C ILE A 102 9.00 13.50 6.47
N ALA A 103 8.77 14.18 5.34
CA ALA A 103 9.67 15.22 4.85
C ALA A 103 9.77 16.43 5.79
N GLU A 104 8.68 16.77 6.49
CA GLU A 104 8.66 17.90 7.44
C GLU A 104 9.31 17.57 8.79
N LYS A 105 9.10 16.35 9.29
CA LYS A 105 9.44 15.97 10.67
C LYS A 105 10.70 15.12 10.80
N THR A 106 11.29 14.68 9.69
CA THR A 106 12.44 13.76 9.70
C THR A 106 13.49 14.16 8.68
N THR A 107 14.69 13.58 8.77
CA THR A 107 15.73 13.71 7.75
C THR A 107 15.74 12.54 6.77
N ILE A 108 14.71 11.69 6.80
CA ILE A 108 14.62 10.51 5.93
C ILE A 108 14.55 10.99 4.47
N PRO A 109 15.46 10.52 3.60
CA PRO A 109 15.45 10.94 2.20
C PRO A 109 14.21 10.39 1.49
N LEU A 110 13.41 11.29 0.94
CA LEU A 110 12.22 10.96 0.14
C LEU A 110 12.34 11.54 -1.27
N PRO A 111 11.76 10.87 -2.29
CA PRO A 111 11.66 11.47 -3.62
C PRO A 111 10.79 12.73 -3.57
N LYS A 112 11.24 13.79 -4.24
CA LYS A 112 10.43 15.01 -4.40
C LYS A 112 9.15 14.72 -5.16
N ILE A 113 8.05 15.35 -4.75
CA ILE A 113 6.78 15.33 -5.47
C ILE A 113 6.78 16.50 -6.47
N TYR A 114 6.80 16.22 -7.77
CA TYR A 114 6.71 17.25 -8.82
C TYR A 114 5.27 17.65 -9.12
N GLY A 115 4.31 16.80 -8.79
CA GLY A 115 2.90 17.07 -8.96
C GLY A 115 2.06 15.82 -8.76
N TYR A 116 0.76 16.00 -8.69
CA TYR A 116 -0.20 14.90 -8.60
C TYR A 116 -1.56 15.35 -9.14
N GLN A 117 -2.43 14.39 -9.40
CA GLN A 117 -3.83 14.59 -9.70
C GLN A 117 -4.67 13.61 -8.87
N LEU A 118 -5.77 14.11 -8.33
CA LEU A 118 -6.71 13.36 -7.49
C LEU A 118 -8.08 13.34 -8.18
N GLY A 119 -8.24 12.44 -9.14
CA GLY A 119 -9.50 12.23 -9.84
C GLY A 119 -10.38 11.20 -9.16
N ASP A 120 -11.51 10.91 -9.78
CA ASP A 120 -12.38 9.78 -9.44
C ASP A 120 -11.92 8.52 -10.18
N ASP A 121 -12.51 7.37 -9.89
CA ASP A 121 -12.13 6.10 -10.52
C ASP A 121 -12.82 5.88 -11.89
N SER A 122 -13.32 6.96 -12.50
CA SER A 122 -14.12 6.90 -13.74
C SER A 122 -13.31 6.50 -14.97
N TYR A 123 -12.03 6.91 -15.02
CA TYR A 123 -11.16 6.64 -16.17
C TYR A 123 -9.70 6.45 -15.74
N PRO A 124 -8.94 5.59 -16.42
CA PRO A 124 -7.50 5.45 -16.19
C PRO A 124 -6.77 6.79 -16.31
N LEU A 125 -5.78 7.02 -15.44
CA LEU A 125 -5.01 8.29 -15.34
C LEU A 125 -5.77 9.49 -14.77
N SER A 126 -7.00 9.32 -14.27
CA SER A 126 -7.68 10.35 -13.48
C SER A 126 -6.91 10.73 -12.21
N SER A 127 -6.18 9.77 -11.67
CA SER A 127 -5.36 9.88 -10.46
C SER A 127 -3.93 9.44 -10.75
N PHE A 128 -2.94 10.22 -10.32
CA PHE A 128 -1.51 9.88 -10.39
C PHE A 128 -0.67 10.76 -9.46
N ILE A 129 0.56 10.34 -9.20
CA ILE A 129 1.60 11.15 -8.55
C ILE A 129 2.89 11.10 -9.38
N ILE A 130 3.51 12.25 -9.56
CA ILE A 130 4.78 12.43 -10.27
C ILE A 130 5.87 12.63 -9.24
N LEU A 131 6.84 11.72 -9.23
CA LEU A 131 7.92 11.68 -8.27
C LEU A 131 9.27 11.86 -8.95
N GLU A 132 10.24 12.34 -8.20
CA GLU A 132 11.66 12.18 -8.51
C GLU A 132 12.02 10.71 -8.68
N TYR A 133 12.80 10.44 -9.72
CA TYR A 133 13.45 9.15 -9.86
C TYR A 133 14.66 9.08 -8.93
N VAL A 134 14.57 8.24 -7.91
CA VAL A 134 15.70 7.93 -7.04
C VAL A 134 16.62 6.93 -7.76
N ASN A 135 17.83 7.38 -8.10
CA ASN A 135 18.82 6.49 -8.69
C ASN A 135 19.41 5.57 -7.62
N GLY A 136 19.05 4.29 -7.69
CA GLY A 136 19.53 3.29 -6.76
C GLY A 136 19.17 1.88 -7.22
N ARG A 137 19.48 0.91 -6.36
CA ARG A 137 19.13 -0.50 -6.55
C ARG A 137 18.32 -1.01 -5.36
N THR A 138 17.34 -1.87 -5.63
CA THR A 138 16.68 -2.64 -4.58
C THR A 138 17.64 -3.71 -4.10
N LEU A 139 17.84 -3.81 -2.79
CA LEU A 139 18.67 -4.84 -2.18
C LEU A 139 17.87 -6.14 -2.05
N SER A 140 18.35 -7.23 -2.65
CA SER A 140 17.80 -8.58 -2.47
C SER A 140 18.38 -9.29 -1.25
N ALA A 141 17.71 -10.36 -0.78
CA ALA A 141 18.19 -11.15 0.35
C ALA A 141 19.57 -11.78 0.08
N LEU A 142 19.79 -12.31 -1.13
CA LEU A 142 21.08 -12.87 -1.55
C LEU A 142 22.18 -11.79 -1.60
N GLU A 143 21.86 -10.59 -2.06
CA GLU A 143 22.80 -9.47 -2.03
C GLU A 143 23.13 -9.05 -0.59
N LEU A 144 22.16 -9.06 0.31
CA LEU A 144 22.37 -8.73 1.73
C LEU A 144 23.35 -9.73 2.37
N GLU A 145 23.18 -11.03 2.11
CA GLU A 145 24.06 -12.09 2.62
C GLU A 145 25.49 -11.99 2.10
N SER A 146 25.65 -11.50 0.87
CA SER A 146 26.96 -11.33 0.22
C SER A 146 27.64 -9.98 0.52
N LEU A 147 27.00 -9.09 1.28
CA LEU A 147 27.64 -7.84 1.71
C LEU A 147 28.80 -8.12 2.67
N SER A 148 29.88 -7.36 2.54
CA SER A 148 30.94 -7.35 3.56
C SER A 148 30.38 -6.90 4.92
N VAL A 149 31.05 -7.32 6.00
CA VAL A 149 30.66 -6.97 7.38
C VAL A 149 30.50 -5.45 7.55
N ASP A 150 31.42 -4.65 7.00
CA ASP A 150 31.34 -3.19 7.05
C ASP A 150 30.15 -2.62 6.28
N ALA A 151 29.83 -3.20 5.11
CA ALA A 151 28.66 -2.78 4.33
C ALA A 151 27.35 -3.13 5.05
N GLN A 152 27.26 -4.32 5.65
CA GLN A 152 26.10 -4.71 6.48
C GLN A 152 25.95 -3.77 7.68
N LYS A 153 27.05 -3.47 8.38
CA LYS A 153 27.02 -2.55 9.53
C LYS A 153 26.50 -1.16 9.13
N ARG A 154 26.97 -0.60 8.01
CA ARG A 154 26.46 0.69 7.50
C ARG A 154 24.98 0.60 7.15
N LEU A 155 24.56 -0.45 6.45
CA LEU A 155 23.16 -0.65 6.08
C LEU A 155 22.25 -0.71 7.32
N TYR A 156 22.58 -1.56 8.30
CA TYR A 156 21.79 -1.70 9.52
C TYR A 156 21.77 -0.43 10.36
N THR A 157 22.89 0.31 10.39
CA THR A 157 22.95 1.62 11.08
C THR A 157 22.00 2.61 10.42
N SER A 158 22.01 2.70 9.08
CA SER A 158 21.09 3.57 8.33
C SER A 158 19.62 3.15 8.50
N LEU A 159 19.33 1.85 8.50
CA LEU A 159 17.97 1.36 8.75
C LEU A 159 17.51 1.68 10.18
N ALA A 160 18.37 1.49 11.18
CA ALA A 160 18.06 1.82 12.56
C ALA A 160 17.77 3.31 12.73
N ASP A 161 18.55 4.19 12.09
CA ASP A 161 18.30 5.63 12.10
C ASP A 161 16.91 5.97 11.53
N ILE A 162 16.55 5.41 10.37
CA ILE A 162 15.21 5.56 9.76
C ILE A 162 14.11 5.09 10.74
N TYR A 163 14.24 3.89 11.31
CA TYR A 163 13.23 3.35 12.22
C TYR A 163 13.08 4.19 13.50
N ILE A 164 14.18 4.69 14.06
CA ILE A 164 14.15 5.56 15.25
C ILE A 164 13.42 6.86 14.93
N GLN A 165 13.69 7.47 13.77
CA GLN A 165 13.00 8.68 13.34
C GLN A 165 11.50 8.46 13.14
N LEU A 166 11.10 7.37 12.46
CA LEU A 166 9.69 7.02 12.30
C LEU A 166 9.00 6.73 13.65
N ARG A 167 9.67 6.02 14.57
CA ARG A 167 9.13 5.68 15.89
C ARG A 167 8.86 6.90 16.78
N ARG A 168 9.54 8.02 16.54
CA ARG A 168 9.32 9.30 17.24
C ARG A 168 8.07 10.03 16.75
N LEU A 169 7.52 9.67 15.59
CA LEU A 169 6.26 10.21 15.09
C LEU A 169 5.10 9.52 15.83
N THR A 170 4.57 10.17 16.85
CA THR A 170 3.46 9.65 17.66
C THR A 170 2.18 10.44 17.42
N PHE A 171 1.04 9.75 17.49
CA PHE A 171 -0.29 10.34 17.29
C PHE A 171 -1.22 9.93 18.45
N PRO A 172 -2.23 10.74 18.78
CA PRO A 172 -3.20 10.42 19.82
C PRO A 172 -4.18 9.31 19.41
N SER A 173 -4.23 8.94 18.13
CA SER A 173 -5.14 7.94 17.58
C SER A 173 -4.47 7.10 16.49
N ILE A 174 -5.08 5.96 16.18
CA ILE A 174 -4.65 5.00 15.16
C ILE A 174 -5.60 5.13 13.96
N GLY A 175 -5.02 5.30 12.78
CA GLY A 175 -5.78 5.53 11.55
C GLY A 175 -4.87 5.89 10.39
N CYS A 176 -5.43 6.52 9.36
CA CYS A 176 -4.69 7.02 8.22
C CYS A 176 -4.44 8.53 8.33
N LEU A 177 -3.22 8.92 7.94
CA LEU A 177 -2.81 10.31 7.81
C LEU A 177 -3.55 10.99 6.64
N THR A 178 -4.00 12.20 6.88
CA THR A 178 -4.59 13.08 5.87
C THR A 178 -4.25 14.53 6.20
N ARG A 179 -4.53 15.45 5.26
CA ARG A 179 -4.36 16.88 5.53
C ARG A 179 -5.56 17.37 6.33
N GLY A 180 -5.32 17.75 7.58
CA GLY A 180 -6.26 18.43 8.45
C GLY A 180 -6.10 19.96 8.39
N SER A 181 -6.75 20.65 9.32
CA SER A 181 -6.71 22.12 9.40
C SER A 181 -5.39 22.65 9.97
N SER A 182 -4.72 21.87 10.82
CA SER A 182 -3.47 22.26 11.49
C SER A 182 -2.19 21.66 10.87
N GLY A 183 -2.35 20.82 9.84
CA GLY A 183 -1.25 20.07 9.23
C GLY A 183 -1.66 18.64 8.88
N VAL A 184 -0.71 17.71 8.88
CA VAL A 184 -1.00 16.28 8.67
C VAL A 184 -1.46 15.64 9.98
N GLU A 185 -2.65 15.05 9.97
CA GLU A 185 -3.32 14.49 11.15
C GLU A 185 -3.92 13.11 10.85
N VAL A 186 -4.19 12.32 11.89
CA VAL A 186 -4.87 11.03 11.80
C VAL A 186 -6.39 11.26 11.89
N LEU A 187 -7.06 11.32 10.73
CA LEU A 187 -8.51 11.65 10.68
C LEU A 187 -9.36 10.62 9.93
N LYS A 188 -8.74 9.63 9.29
CA LYS A 188 -9.46 8.59 8.53
C LYS A 188 -9.25 7.23 9.16
N GLN A 189 -10.21 6.33 8.97
CA GLN A 189 -10.08 4.94 9.38
C GLN A 189 -8.84 4.26 8.80
N THR A 190 -8.37 3.26 9.53
CA THR A 190 -7.22 2.44 9.15
C THR A 190 -7.39 1.85 7.74
N ALA A 191 -6.27 1.65 7.08
CA ALA A 191 -6.22 0.97 5.78
C ALA A 191 -5.08 -0.04 5.84
N SER A 192 -5.37 -1.25 5.39
CA SER A 192 -4.41 -2.34 5.30
C SER A 192 -4.68 -3.14 4.04
N ILE A 193 -3.73 -4.01 3.68
CA ILE A 193 -3.92 -4.97 2.61
C ILE A 193 -5.15 -5.84 2.91
N ASP A 194 -5.23 -6.40 4.12
CA ASP A 194 -6.36 -7.25 4.55
C ASP A 194 -7.72 -6.54 4.40
N LEU A 195 -7.86 -5.32 4.92
CA LEU A 195 -9.08 -4.51 4.76
C LEU A 195 -9.45 -4.32 3.29
N ASN A 196 -8.48 -3.98 2.43
CA ASN A 196 -8.72 -3.81 1.00
C ASN A 196 -9.17 -5.12 0.34
N MET A 197 -8.56 -6.25 0.70
CA MET A 197 -8.89 -7.56 0.13
C MET A 197 -10.29 -8.00 0.57
N GLN A 198 -10.59 -7.90 1.86
CA GLN A 198 -11.92 -8.21 2.41
C GLN A 198 -13.03 -7.37 1.75
N ASP A 199 -12.80 -6.06 1.53
CA ASP A 199 -13.77 -5.23 0.81
C ASP A 199 -13.96 -5.69 -0.65
N LEU A 200 -12.87 -6.00 -1.37
CA LEU A 200 -12.96 -6.47 -2.77
C LEU A 200 -13.68 -7.84 -2.87
N GLU A 201 -13.58 -8.67 -1.82
CA GLU A 201 -14.30 -9.93 -1.67
C GLU A 201 -15.73 -9.75 -1.16
N GLY A 202 -16.16 -8.53 -0.87
CA GLY A 202 -17.52 -8.23 -0.42
C GLY A 202 -17.79 -8.58 1.03
N LEU A 203 -16.75 -8.76 1.85
CA LEU A 203 -16.83 -9.09 3.27
C LEU A 203 -17.10 -7.87 4.17
N ARG A 204 -17.23 -6.67 3.57
CA ARG A 204 -17.65 -5.41 4.23
C ARG A 204 -16.90 -5.08 5.54
N PRO A 205 -15.55 -5.13 5.58
CA PRO A 205 -14.77 -4.79 6.77
C PRO A 205 -15.05 -3.39 7.33
N SER A 206 -15.55 -2.44 6.51
CA SER A 206 -15.97 -1.12 6.98
C SER A 206 -17.07 -1.17 8.06
N GLU A 207 -17.89 -2.22 8.11
CA GLU A 207 -18.89 -2.41 9.19
C GLU A 207 -18.25 -2.74 10.53
N ILE A 208 -17.11 -3.43 10.50
CA ILE A 208 -16.32 -3.72 11.70
C ILE A 208 -15.62 -2.45 12.16
N GLN A 209 -15.01 -1.69 11.23
CA GLN A 209 -14.34 -0.41 11.55
C GLN A 209 -15.31 0.59 12.21
N LYS A 210 -16.57 0.66 11.77
CA LYS A 210 -17.61 1.54 12.35
C LYS A 210 -17.90 1.27 13.82
N ARG A 211 -17.60 0.08 14.35
CA ARG A 211 -17.81 -0.26 15.77
C ARG A 211 -16.84 0.47 16.71
N TYR A 212 -15.71 0.94 16.18
CA TYR A 212 -14.61 1.49 16.96
C TYR A 212 -14.53 3.03 16.95
N GLY A 213 -15.59 3.73 16.50
CA GLY A 213 -15.73 5.18 16.67
C GLY A 213 -16.51 5.89 15.55
N GLN A 214 -17.09 7.07 15.85
CA GLN A 214 -17.91 7.84 14.89
C GLN A 214 -17.13 8.37 13.67
N VAL A 215 -15.82 8.58 13.80
CA VAL A 215 -14.92 9.05 12.71
C VAL A 215 -14.03 7.90 12.19
N GLY A 216 -14.17 6.70 12.75
CA GLY A 216 -13.46 5.48 12.33
C GLY A 216 -11.97 5.40 12.72
N VAL A 217 -11.46 6.33 13.54
CA VAL A 217 -10.11 6.25 14.13
C VAL A 217 -10.17 5.56 15.50
N LEU A 218 -9.12 4.82 15.86
CA LEU A 218 -9.06 4.10 17.14
C LEU A 218 -8.27 4.89 18.18
N SER A 219 -8.67 4.83 19.44
CA SER A 219 -8.02 5.54 20.56
C SER A 219 -7.04 4.68 21.35
N SER A 220 -7.05 3.36 21.18
CA SER A 220 -6.18 2.45 21.93
C SER A 220 -5.62 1.30 21.08
N ALA A 221 -4.47 0.76 21.52
CA ALA A 221 -3.89 -0.45 20.93
C ALA A 221 -4.76 -1.69 21.16
N MET A 222 -5.53 -1.72 22.24
CA MET A 222 -6.48 -2.79 22.52
C MET A 222 -7.60 -2.80 21.48
N ASP A 223 -8.23 -1.65 21.22
CA ASP A 223 -9.27 -1.52 20.18
C ASP A 223 -8.74 -1.95 18.81
N TYR A 224 -7.49 -1.60 18.50
CA TYR A 224 -6.86 -2.02 17.25
C TYR A 224 -6.68 -3.54 17.18
N THR A 225 -6.18 -4.16 18.25
CA THR A 225 -6.02 -5.62 18.31
C THR A 225 -7.36 -6.34 18.26
N THR A 226 -8.39 -5.85 18.97
CA THR A 226 -9.76 -6.41 18.90
C THR A 226 -10.38 -6.21 17.53
N MET A 227 -10.13 -5.09 16.86
CA MET A 227 -10.57 -4.88 15.48
C MET A 227 -9.93 -5.90 14.53
N LEU A 228 -8.62 -6.15 14.66
CA LEU A 228 -7.92 -7.16 13.87
C LEU A 228 -8.47 -8.58 14.12
N LEU A 229 -8.80 -8.93 15.37
CA LEU A 229 -9.49 -10.19 15.67
C LEU A 229 -10.84 -10.29 14.95
N ASN A 230 -11.66 -9.24 15.03
CA ASN A 230 -12.97 -9.24 14.38
C ASN A 230 -12.85 -9.34 12.85
N LEU A 231 -11.79 -8.78 12.25
CA LEU A 231 -11.50 -8.92 10.82
C LEU A 231 -11.10 -10.36 10.47
N ALA A 232 -10.32 -11.02 11.34
CA ALA A 232 -9.98 -12.43 11.17
C ALA A 232 -11.22 -13.33 11.28
N ASP A 233 -12.09 -13.10 12.28
CA ASP A 233 -13.39 -13.76 12.42
C ASP A 233 -14.25 -13.58 11.16
N ASN A 234 -14.31 -12.35 10.65
CA ASN A 234 -15.08 -12.00 9.46
C ASN A 234 -14.62 -12.77 8.23
N ALA A 235 -13.31 -12.83 8.01
CA ALA A 235 -12.74 -13.64 6.96
C ALA A 235 -13.05 -15.13 7.16
N LEU A 236 -12.89 -15.66 8.38
CA LEU A 236 -13.14 -17.07 8.66
C LEU A 236 -14.60 -17.50 8.41
N LEU A 237 -15.55 -16.67 8.84
CA LEU A 237 -16.98 -16.99 8.83
C LEU A 237 -17.66 -16.73 7.48
N HIS A 238 -17.20 -15.71 6.74
CA HIS A 238 -17.92 -15.21 5.56
C HIS A 238 -17.20 -15.46 4.25
N THR A 239 -15.91 -15.82 4.28
CA THR A 239 -15.20 -16.15 3.05
C THR A 239 -15.66 -17.51 2.53
N ARG A 240 -15.68 -17.64 1.20
CA ARG A 240 -15.89 -18.94 0.56
C ARG A 240 -14.77 -19.90 0.98
N SER A 241 -15.14 -20.99 1.64
CA SER A 241 -14.17 -21.90 2.24
C SER A 241 -13.15 -22.41 1.21
N ARG A 242 -11.86 -22.24 1.56
CA ARG A 242 -10.71 -22.77 0.82
C ARG A 242 -10.15 -24.03 1.49
N ILE A 243 -10.83 -24.53 2.52
CA ILE A 243 -10.48 -25.76 3.24
C ILE A 243 -10.83 -26.92 2.31
N LEU A 244 -9.80 -27.48 1.67
CA LEU A 244 -9.94 -28.62 0.77
C LEU A 244 -9.84 -29.94 1.54
N GLU A 245 -9.16 -29.93 2.68
CA GLU A 245 -8.87 -31.08 3.52
C GLU A 245 -9.23 -30.77 4.98
N GLN A 246 -9.67 -31.78 5.73
CA GLN A 246 -10.19 -31.60 7.09
C GLN A 246 -9.11 -31.06 8.06
N ASP A 247 -7.88 -31.55 7.94
CA ASP A 247 -6.72 -31.15 8.75
C ASP A 247 -6.41 -29.64 8.61
N GLN A 248 -6.51 -29.09 7.41
CA GLN A 248 -6.37 -27.65 7.16
C GLN A 248 -7.44 -26.84 7.90
N GLY A 249 -8.65 -27.38 7.99
CA GLY A 249 -9.75 -26.75 8.73
C GLY A 249 -9.50 -26.77 10.24
N GLU A 250 -9.02 -27.90 10.77
CA GLU A 250 -8.66 -28.06 12.18
C GLU A 250 -7.53 -27.11 12.57
N ASP A 251 -6.48 -27.00 11.75
CA ASP A 251 -5.35 -26.08 11.98
C ASP A 251 -5.80 -24.61 11.99
N VAL A 252 -6.63 -24.20 11.03
CA VAL A 252 -7.15 -22.83 10.97
C VAL A 252 -7.96 -22.50 12.22
N LEU A 253 -8.86 -23.39 12.65
CA LEU A 253 -9.67 -23.20 13.84
C LEU A 253 -8.81 -23.18 15.12
N TYR A 254 -7.82 -24.06 15.22
CA TYR A 254 -6.92 -24.13 16.35
C TYR A 254 -6.07 -22.87 16.50
N HIS A 255 -5.42 -22.41 15.43
CA HIS A 255 -4.62 -21.18 15.46
C HIS A 255 -5.48 -19.94 15.71
N HIS A 256 -6.68 -19.89 15.14
CA HIS A 256 -7.62 -18.82 15.40
C HIS A 256 -8.05 -18.80 16.88
N HIS A 257 -8.36 -19.95 17.48
CA HIS A 257 -8.66 -20.06 18.90
C HIS A 257 -7.50 -19.60 19.78
N LEU A 258 -6.26 -20.06 19.51
CA LEU A 258 -5.08 -19.65 20.26
C LEU A 258 -4.83 -18.15 20.20
N PHE A 259 -4.94 -17.55 19.01
CA PHE A 259 -4.75 -16.11 18.83
C PHE A 259 -5.82 -15.32 19.57
N ARG A 260 -7.09 -15.74 19.48
CA ARG A 260 -8.19 -15.10 20.23
C ARG A 260 -7.93 -15.17 21.72
N ARG A 261 -7.57 -16.35 22.23
CA ARG A 261 -7.27 -16.56 23.65
C ARG A 261 -6.16 -15.62 24.13
N PHE A 262 -5.07 -15.54 23.38
CA PHE A 262 -3.94 -14.67 23.70
C PHE A 262 -4.35 -13.19 23.80
N VAL A 263 -5.20 -12.71 22.91
CA VAL A 263 -5.62 -11.30 22.90
C VAL A 263 -6.66 -10.99 23.98
N THR A 264 -7.54 -11.94 24.31
CA THR A 264 -8.62 -11.71 25.31
C THR A 264 -8.18 -11.96 26.76
N GLU A 265 -7.11 -12.73 26.97
CA GLU A 265 -6.62 -13.09 28.31
C GLU A 265 -5.35 -12.31 28.74
N ALA A 266 -4.80 -11.46 27.87
CA ALA A 266 -3.63 -10.60 28.15
C ALA A 266 -4.03 -9.18 28.55
#